data_AF-A0AAU7DZ02-F1
#
_entry.id   AF-A0AAU7DZ02-F1
#
_cell.length_a   1.000
_cell.length_b   1.000
_cell.length_c   1.000
_cell.angle_alpha   90.00
_cell.angle_beta   90.00
_cell.angle_gamma   90.00
#
_symmetry.space_group_name_H-M   'P 1'
#
loop_
_entity.id
_entity.type
_entity.pdbx_description
1 polymer ?
#
loop_
_entity_poly.entity_id
_entity_poly.type
_entity_poly.pdbx_seq_one_letter_code
_entity_poly.pdbx_strand_id
1 'polypeptide(L)'
;MTSKRLLTAGVLAACASVLLVSGCSQGSPLPASTSSEQAAPPDASQEPAPDSGDQDTDGSGEGYAFGVDRDQMAEAIETAFSSQSGKARWDGDTLILTVDGSASDTMAGFTECRVLVTLLTEEDSSTIEFPDGSVECQEVLSVLD
;
A
#
# COMPACT_ATOMS: atom_id res chain seq x y z
N MET A 1 28.76 15.19 41.48
CA MET A 1 27.29 15.36 41.45
C MET A 1 26.81 14.71 40.15
N THR A 2 26.80 13.39 39.97
CA THR A 2 26.32 12.25 40.78
C THR A 2 24.82 11.99 40.61
N SER A 3 24.50 10.79 40.10
CA SER A 3 23.16 10.16 40.02
C SER A 3 22.18 10.72 38.97
N LYS A 4 21.37 9.90 38.28
CA LYS A 4 21.01 8.47 38.49
C LYS A 4 20.81 7.77 37.13
N ARG A 5 21.43 6.60 36.91
CA ARG A 5 20.99 5.63 35.90
C ARG A 5 19.92 4.74 36.53
N LEU A 6 18.78 4.56 35.86
CA LEU A 6 17.76 3.59 36.25
C LEU A 6 17.81 2.43 35.27
N LEU A 7 18.39 1.31 35.73
CA LEU A 7 18.29 0.02 35.08
C LEU A 7 17.02 -0.67 35.57
N THR A 8 16.05 -0.90 34.70
CA THR A 8 14.92 -1.80 34.94
C THR A 8 15.05 -3.01 34.03
N ALA A 9 15.60 -4.09 34.59
CA ALA A 9 15.51 -5.43 34.01
C ALA A 9 14.08 -5.97 34.24
N GLY A 10 13.50 -6.66 33.25
CA GLY A 10 12.09 -7.04 33.30
C GLY A 10 11.69 -8.17 32.36
N VAL A 11 12.07 -9.40 32.72
CA VAL A 11 11.40 -10.68 32.36
C VAL A 11 11.27 -11.05 30.87
N LEU A 12 12.12 -11.99 30.45
CA LEU A 12 11.87 -12.85 29.28
C LEU A 12 10.66 -13.76 29.53
N ALA A 13 9.57 -13.55 28.82
CA ALA A 13 8.41 -14.45 28.79
C ALA A 13 8.44 -15.33 27.53
N ALA A 14 9.08 -16.51 27.63
CA ALA A 14 9.11 -17.48 26.56
C ALA A 14 7.81 -18.31 26.50
N CYS A 15 6.85 -17.89 25.68
CA CYS A 15 5.63 -18.67 25.39
C CYS A 15 5.74 -19.35 24.02
N ALA A 16 6.36 -20.53 23.99
CA ALA A 16 6.23 -21.43 22.86
C ALA A 16 4.84 -22.06 22.84
N SER A 17 4.13 -22.05 21.70
CA SER A 17 3.04 -23.00 21.41
C SER A 17 2.69 -23.12 19.93
N VAL A 18 3.06 -24.29 19.38
CA VAL A 18 2.29 -25.12 18.43
C VAL A 18 1.85 -24.49 17.10
N LEU A 19 2.60 -24.84 16.04
CA LEU A 19 2.12 -24.86 14.66
C LEU A 19 1.05 -25.95 14.48
N LEU A 20 -0.18 -25.57 14.09
CA LEU A 20 -1.18 -26.50 13.56
C LEU A 20 -1.30 -26.31 12.05
N VAL A 21 -0.62 -27.17 11.29
CA VAL A 21 -0.81 -27.23 9.84
C VAL A 21 -2.02 -28.11 9.51
N SER A 22 -2.93 -27.58 8.72
CA SER A 22 -4.06 -28.29 8.10
C SER A 22 -4.36 -27.57 6.79
N GLY A 23 -4.50 -28.22 5.64
CA GLY A 23 -4.44 -29.64 5.33
C GLY A 23 -5.17 -29.84 4.00
N CYS A 24 -4.46 -30.24 2.94
CA CYS A 24 -5.03 -30.27 1.59
C CYS A 24 -5.98 -31.47 1.38
N SER A 25 -7.24 -31.20 1.00
CA SER A 25 -8.14 -32.14 0.33
C SER A 25 -8.86 -31.41 -0.80
N GLN A 26 -8.53 -31.59 -2.08
CA GLN A 26 -8.67 -32.80 -2.93
C GLN A 26 -10.07 -32.94 -3.56
N GLY A 27 -10.28 -32.15 -4.62
CA GLY A 27 -10.90 -32.50 -5.92
C GLY A 27 -12.28 -33.16 -6.02
N SER A 28 -13.09 -32.66 -6.97
CA SER A 28 -13.79 -33.49 -7.97
C SER A 28 -14.19 -32.68 -9.22
N PRO A 29 -14.33 -33.31 -10.42
CA PRO A 29 -14.41 -32.60 -11.70
C PRO A 29 -15.80 -32.64 -12.38
N LEU A 30 -15.98 -31.80 -13.42
CA LEU A 30 -16.95 -31.93 -14.53
C LEU A 30 -18.45 -31.67 -14.16
N PRO A 31 -19.33 -31.24 -15.10
CA PRO A 31 -19.37 -31.61 -16.52
C PRO A 31 -19.28 -30.48 -17.56
N ALA A 32 -18.92 -30.88 -18.78
CA ALA A 32 -19.12 -30.09 -19.99
C ALA A 32 -20.49 -30.39 -20.62
N SER A 33 -21.22 -29.34 -21.02
CA SER A 33 -22.37 -29.32 -21.95
C SER A 33 -22.70 -27.83 -22.21
N THR A 34 -23.10 -27.35 -23.37
CA THR A 34 -23.13 -27.84 -24.77
C THR A 34 -23.25 -26.60 -25.66
N SER A 35 -22.75 -26.62 -26.90
CA SER A 35 -22.68 -25.45 -27.80
C SER A 35 -24.02 -24.95 -28.37
N SER A 36 -23.97 -23.75 -28.98
CA SER A 36 -24.87 -23.23 -30.03
C SER A 36 -26.26 -22.73 -29.61
N GLU A 37 -26.97 -21.76 -30.24
CA GLU A 37 -26.77 -20.79 -31.36
C GLU A 37 -28.02 -19.83 -31.35
N GLN A 38 -28.16 -18.64 -31.98
CA GLN A 38 -27.28 -17.67 -32.68
C GLN A 38 -28.06 -16.38 -33.11
N ALA A 39 -27.42 -15.20 -33.07
CA ALA A 39 -27.82 -13.90 -33.69
C ALA A 39 -29.10 -13.17 -33.14
N ALA A 40 -29.32 -11.85 -33.31
CA ALA A 40 -28.65 -10.78 -34.08
C ALA A 40 -28.89 -9.35 -33.46
N PRO A 41 -28.16 -8.28 -33.87
CA PRO A 41 -28.33 -6.87 -33.45
C PRO A 41 -29.30 -6.09 -34.39
N PRO A 42 -29.45 -4.72 -34.41
CA PRO A 42 -28.83 -3.63 -33.61
C PRO A 42 -29.80 -2.54 -33.06
N ASP A 43 -29.30 -1.63 -32.21
CA ASP A 43 -29.59 -0.17 -32.17
C ASP A 43 -28.62 0.46 -31.12
N ALA A 44 -27.70 1.39 -31.40
CA ALA A 44 -27.84 2.74 -31.96
C ALA A 44 -28.43 3.78 -30.99
N SER A 45 -27.70 4.10 -29.91
CA SER A 45 -27.85 5.37 -29.18
C SER A 45 -26.48 5.87 -28.72
N GLN A 46 -26.28 7.18 -28.85
CA GLN A 46 -24.95 7.82 -28.92
C GLN A 46 -24.35 8.16 -27.55
N GLU A 47 -23.03 8.37 -27.57
CA GLU A 47 -22.22 8.99 -26.51
C GLU A 47 -22.82 10.28 -25.91
N PRO A 48 -22.38 10.62 -24.70
CA PRO A 48 -21.50 11.78 -24.59
C PRO A 48 -20.04 11.39 -24.29
N ALA A 49 -19.14 12.19 -24.84
CA ALA A 49 -17.69 11.98 -24.87
C ALA A 49 -17.04 11.98 -23.47
N PRO A 50 -15.82 11.44 -23.33
CA PRO A 50 -14.96 11.76 -22.19
C PRO A 50 -14.67 13.27 -22.19
N ASP A 51 -15.11 13.97 -21.15
CA ASP A 51 -14.78 15.38 -20.94
C ASP A 51 -13.27 15.51 -20.65
N SER A 52 -12.57 16.28 -21.48
CA SER A 52 -11.14 16.47 -21.39
C SER A 52 -10.80 17.41 -20.26
N GLY A 53 -10.55 16.85 -19.07
CA GLY A 53 -9.77 17.51 -18.05
C GLY A 53 -8.29 17.44 -18.40
N ASP A 54 -7.81 18.36 -19.24
CA ASP A 54 -6.37 18.63 -19.36
C ASP A 54 -5.82 18.97 -17.96
N GLN A 55 -4.98 18.08 -17.42
CA GLN A 55 -4.00 18.45 -16.41
C GLN A 55 -2.63 18.34 -17.07
N ASP A 56 -2.07 19.52 -17.37
CA ASP A 56 -0.67 19.70 -17.73
C ASP A 56 0.23 19.25 -16.56
N THR A 57 0.54 17.96 -16.47
CA THR A 57 1.62 17.49 -15.61
C THR A 57 2.94 17.64 -16.35
N ASP A 58 3.48 18.87 -16.29
CA ASP A 58 4.81 19.25 -16.79
C ASP A 58 5.90 18.57 -15.92
N GLY A 59 6.03 17.25 -16.08
CA GLY A 59 6.87 16.36 -15.27
C GLY A 59 8.14 15.96 -16.02
N SER A 60 9.18 16.78 -15.92
CA SER A 60 10.43 16.60 -16.67
C SER A 60 11.32 15.45 -16.18
N GLY A 61 10.95 14.22 -16.53
CA GLY A 61 11.91 13.31 -17.16
C GLY A 61 12.97 12.59 -16.32
N GLU A 62 12.78 12.37 -15.02
CA GLU A 62 13.52 11.35 -14.24
C GLU A 62 12.52 10.40 -13.57
N GLY A 63 12.09 9.38 -14.32
CA GLY A 63 10.90 8.58 -13.99
C GLY A 63 11.07 7.64 -12.79
N TYR A 64 9.96 7.45 -12.07
CA TYR A 64 9.83 6.51 -10.95
C TYR A 64 10.13 5.06 -11.35
N ALA A 65 10.25 4.17 -10.37
CA ALA A 65 10.43 2.73 -10.59
C ALA A 65 9.47 2.21 -11.68
N PHE A 66 10.04 1.53 -12.69
CA PHE A 66 9.34 1.01 -13.88
C PHE A 66 8.88 2.04 -14.93
N GLY A 67 9.21 3.33 -14.78
CA GLY A 67 8.89 4.37 -15.77
C GLY A 67 7.42 4.78 -15.77
N VAL A 68 6.77 4.70 -14.61
CA VAL A 68 5.39 5.16 -14.39
C VAL A 68 5.40 6.60 -13.85
N ASP A 69 4.32 7.34 -14.12
CA ASP A 69 4.12 8.68 -13.54
C ASP A 69 3.63 8.59 -12.10
N ARG A 70 3.73 9.71 -11.37
CA ARG A 70 3.30 9.85 -9.97
C ARG A 70 1.88 9.37 -9.70
N ASP A 71 0.93 9.69 -10.58
CA ASP A 71 -0.48 9.34 -10.39
C ASP A 71 -0.72 7.83 -10.58
N GLN A 72 -0.05 7.22 -11.57
CA GLN A 72 -0.07 5.77 -11.78
C GLN A 72 0.55 5.02 -10.60
N MET A 73 1.62 5.57 -10.01
CA MET A 73 2.20 5.04 -8.77
C MET A 73 1.22 5.14 -7.60
N ALA A 74 0.55 6.28 -7.40
CA ALA A 74 -0.44 6.45 -6.35
C ALA A 74 -1.59 5.44 -6.51
N GLU A 75 -2.15 5.27 -7.71
CA GLU A 75 -3.21 4.28 -8.00
C GLU A 75 -2.76 2.84 -7.72
N ALA A 76 -1.52 2.48 -8.09
CA ALA A 76 -0.97 1.16 -7.80
C ALA A 76 -0.81 0.92 -6.29
N ILE A 77 -0.44 1.95 -5.52
CA ILE A 77 -0.30 1.91 -4.06
C ILE A 77 -1.68 1.83 -3.40
N GLU A 78 -2.67 2.62 -3.82
CA GLU A 78 -4.06 2.48 -3.36
C GLU A 78 -4.58 1.05 -3.58
N THR A 79 -4.30 0.48 -4.75
CA THR A 79 -4.69 -0.89 -5.08
C THR A 79 -4.03 -1.89 -4.13
N ALA A 80 -2.73 -1.75 -3.86
CA ALA A 80 -1.98 -2.63 -2.96
C ALA A 80 -2.44 -2.54 -1.49
N PHE A 81 -2.84 -1.35 -1.03
CA PHE A 81 -3.30 -1.10 0.35
C PHE A 81 -4.82 -1.05 0.51
N SER A 82 -5.58 -1.38 -0.54
CA SER A 82 -7.05 -1.33 -0.58
C SER A 82 -7.75 -2.15 0.52
N SER A 83 -7.12 -3.20 1.03
CA SER A 83 -7.60 -4.01 2.16
C SER A 83 -7.52 -3.31 3.53
N GLN A 84 -6.75 -2.22 3.63
CA GLN A 84 -6.55 -1.39 4.84
C GLN A 84 -7.15 0.01 4.65
N SER A 85 -8.15 0.14 3.77
CA SER A 85 -8.75 1.41 3.32
C SER A 85 -7.73 2.40 2.72
N GLY A 86 -6.60 1.89 2.21
CA GLY A 86 -5.47 2.70 1.77
C GLY A 86 -5.82 3.75 0.71
N LYS A 87 -5.48 5.01 0.99
CA LYS A 87 -5.60 6.16 0.09
C LYS A 87 -4.22 6.79 -0.10
N ALA A 88 -3.83 7.06 -1.34
CA ALA A 88 -2.49 7.58 -1.67
C ALA A 88 -2.63 8.91 -2.40
N ARG A 89 -1.93 9.93 -1.91
CA ARG A 89 -1.90 11.28 -2.50
C ARG A 89 -0.49 11.85 -2.47
N TRP A 90 -0.20 12.75 -3.39
CA TRP A 90 1.03 13.54 -3.38
C TRP A 90 0.78 14.90 -2.70
N ASP A 91 1.78 15.37 -1.94
CA ASP A 91 1.81 16.68 -1.31
C ASP A 91 3.21 17.26 -1.50
N GLY A 92 3.39 18.08 -2.55
CA GLY A 92 4.73 18.46 -3.03
C GLY A 92 5.55 17.23 -3.38
N ASP A 93 6.69 17.04 -2.70
CA ASP A 93 7.62 15.92 -2.91
C ASP A 93 7.40 14.76 -1.94
N THR A 94 6.29 14.78 -1.20
CA THR A 94 5.92 13.75 -0.22
C THR A 94 4.77 12.90 -0.74
N LEU A 95 4.96 11.58 -0.80
CA LEU A 95 3.87 10.63 -0.92
C LEU A 95 3.22 10.40 0.45
N ILE A 96 1.93 10.67 0.54
CA ILE A 96 1.14 10.47 1.75
C ILE A 96 0.19 9.29 1.53
N LEU A 97 0.36 8.23 2.35
CA LEU A 97 -0.49 7.05 2.38
C LEU A 97 -1.34 7.07 3.65
N THR A 98 -2.62 7.38 3.53
CA THR A 98 -3.59 7.26 4.61
C THR A 98 -4.08 5.81 4.73
N VAL A 99 -4.03 5.21 5.91
CA VAL A 99 -4.50 3.82 6.18
C VAL A 99 -5.22 3.73 7.53
N ASP A 100 -6.05 2.69 7.69
CA ASP A 100 -6.57 2.29 8.99
C ASP A 100 -5.44 1.82 9.92
N GLY A 101 -5.53 2.14 11.24
CA GLY A 101 -4.54 1.71 12.23
C GLY A 101 -4.37 2.71 13.37
N SER A 102 -3.18 2.71 13.99
CA SER A 102 -2.75 3.69 14.98
C SER A 102 -1.27 4.03 14.80
N ALA A 103 -0.93 5.31 14.81
CA ALA A 103 0.45 5.80 14.86
C ALA A 103 1.16 5.45 16.18
N SER A 104 0.42 5.06 17.22
CA SER A 104 0.95 4.72 18.54
C SER A 104 1.38 3.26 18.71
N ASP A 105 1.07 2.39 17.74
CA ASP A 105 1.49 0.99 17.75
C ASP A 105 3.01 0.86 17.52
N THR A 106 3.68 -0.04 18.24
CA THR A 106 5.15 -0.23 18.19
C THR A 106 5.71 -0.54 16.80
N MET A 107 4.86 -1.02 15.88
CA MET A 107 5.21 -1.36 14.50
C MET A 107 4.42 -0.53 13.47
N ALA A 108 3.81 0.58 13.88
CA ALA A 108 2.98 1.43 13.04
C ALA A 108 3.72 1.85 11.75
N GLY A 109 3.13 1.53 10.61
CA GLY A 109 3.66 1.89 9.29
C GLY A 109 4.95 1.19 8.90
N PHE A 110 5.51 0.27 9.70
CA PHE A 110 6.81 -0.33 9.39
C PHE A 110 6.81 -1.12 8.08
N THR A 111 5.74 -1.87 7.82
CA THR A 111 5.62 -2.69 6.59
C THR A 111 5.34 -1.79 5.39
N GLU A 112 4.46 -0.81 5.57
CA GLU A 112 4.03 0.20 4.62
C GLU A 112 5.24 1.02 4.16
N CYS A 113 5.96 1.64 5.08
CA CYS A 113 7.16 2.45 4.83
C CYS A 113 8.26 1.67 4.11
N ARG A 114 8.47 0.40 4.45
CA ARG A 114 9.45 -0.43 3.74
C ARG A 114 9.08 -0.64 2.27
N VAL A 115 7.79 -0.77 1.96
CA VAL A 115 7.30 -0.83 0.58
C VAL A 115 7.47 0.53 -0.11
N LEU A 116 7.01 1.62 0.50
CA LEU A 116 7.07 2.95 -0.10
C LEU A 116 8.50 3.40 -0.43
N VAL A 117 9.44 3.28 0.51
CA VAL A 117 10.85 3.67 0.32
C VAL A 117 11.56 2.81 -0.74
N THR A 118 11.00 1.65 -1.11
CA THR A 118 11.53 0.83 -2.23
C THR A 118 10.98 1.25 -3.60
N LEU A 119 9.85 1.96 -3.64
CA LEU A 119 9.18 2.40 -4.87
C LEU A 119 9.56 3.84 -5.26
N LEU A 120 9.81 4.68 -4.27
CA LEU A 120 10.14 6.10 -4.41
C LEU A 120 11.59 6.34 -4.83
N THR A 121 11.87 7.54 -5.34
CA THR A 121 13.25 7.99 -5.61
C THR A 121 13.96 8.42 -4.32
N GLU A 122 15.26 8.72 -4.39
CA GLU A 122 16.01 9.28 -3.24
C GLU A 122 15.62 10.74 -2.93
N GLU A 123 14.92 11.42 -3.83
CA GLU A 123 14.50 12.83 -3.68
C GLU A 123 13.07 12.96 -3.10
N ASP A 124 12.21 11.96 -3.32
CA ASP A 124 10.87 11.91 -2.71
C ASP A 124 10.91 11.45 -1.25
N SER A 125 9.97 11.94 -0.44
CA SER A 125 9.73 11.44 0.92
C SER A 125 8.39 10.68 1.02
N SER A 126 8.19 9.94 2.12
CA SER A 126 6.92 9.26 2.39
C SER A 126 6.48 9.38 3.84
N THR A 127 5.17 9.54 4.02
CA THR A 127 4.49 9.62 5.31
C THR A 127 3.29 8.68 5.32
N ILE A 128 3.09 7.96 6.42
CA ILE A 128 1.85 7.21 6.67
C ILE A 128 0.96 8.04 7.58
N GLU A 129 -0.27 8.31 7.15
CA GLU A 129 -1.31 8.98 7.95
C GLU A 129 -2.25 7.92 8.56
N PHE A 130 -2.39 7.95 9.88
CA PHE A 130 -3.35 7.18 10.67
C PHE A 130 -4.43 8.11 11.25
N PRO A 131 -5.58 7.58 11.72
CA PRO A 131 -6.63 8.39 12.34
C PRO A 131 -6.22 9.18 13.60
N ASP A 132 -5.12 8.81 14.26
CA ASP A 132 -4.62 9.38 15.51
C ASP A 132 -3.26 10.09 15.40
N GLY A 133 -2.63 10.11 14.22
CA GLY A 133 -1.33 10.74 13.99
C GLY A 133 -0.69 10.31 12.66
N SER A 134 0.55 10.73 12.42
CA SER A 134 1.31 10.36 11.22
C SER A 134 2.72 9.92 11.60
N VAL A 135 3.36 9.11 10.74
CA VAL A 135 4.76 8.70 10.89
C VAL A 135 5.52 8.92 9.58
N GLU A 136 6.71 9.51 9.68
CA GLU A 136 7.61 9.71 8.53
C GLU A 136 8.45 8.45 8.30
N CYS A 137 8.44 7.94 7.07
CA CYS A 137 9.01 6.63 6.77
C CYS A 137 10.52 6.56 6.87
N GLN A 138 11.22 7.68 6.65
CA GLN A 138 12.67 7.74 6.87
C GLN A 138 13.02 7.60 8.37
N GLU A 139 12.27 8.26 9.26
CA GLU A 139 12.47 8.14 10.71
C GLU A 139 12.22 6.70 11.19
N VAL A 140 11.08 6.10 10.80
CA VAL A 140 10.69 4.73 11.19
C VAL A 140 11.74 3.69 10.81
N LEU A 141 12.32 3.80 9.60
CA LEU A 141 13.34 2.84 9.13
C LEU A 141 14.73 3.11 9.72
N SER A 142 15.07 4.37 10.02
CA SER A 142 16.38 4.75 10.57
C SER A 142 16.72 4.15 11.95
N VAL A 143 15.71 3.68 12.69
CA VAL A 143 15.88 3.06 14.02
C VAL A 143 16.48 1.64 13.95
N LEU A 144 16.58 1.05 12.75
CA LEU A 144 17.07 -0.32 12.54
C LEU A 144 18.50 -0.45 11.98
N ASP A 145 19.18 0.65 11.68
CA ASP A 145 20.57 0.71 11.19
C ASP A 145 21.58 1.06 12.31
#